data_AF-A0A1M5BBK9-F1
#
_entry.id   AF-A0A1M5BBK9-F1
#
_cell.length_a   1.000
_cell.length_b   1.000
_cell.length_c   1.000
_cell.angle_alpha   90.00
_cell.angle_beta   90.00
_cell.angle_gamma   90.00
#
_symmetry.space_group_name_H-M   'P 1'
#
loop_
_entity.id
_entity.type
_entity.pdbx_description
1 polymer ?
#
loop_
_entity_poly.entity_id
_entity_poly.type
_entity_poly.pdbx_seq_one_letter_code
_entity_poly.pdbx_strand_id
1 'polypeptide(L)'
;MRARIYQPARNAMTSGMAKTRKWVLEYAPASAREVDPLMGWTSSSDTQTQVRLRFDTKEEALHYAREHGIDAQVVEPHKRKPNIRPRGYGENFATDRRGPWTH
;
A
#
# COMPACT_ATOMS: atom_id res chain seq x y z
N MET A 1 -13.15 -14.16 -9.67
CA MET A 1 -13.00 -12.80 -9.09
C MET A 1 -11.51 -12.52 -8.97
N ARG A 2 -11.05 -11.36 -9.43
CA ARG A 2 -9.61 -11.02 -9.41
C ARG A 2 -9.21 -10.46 -8.06
N ALA A 3 -7.98 -10.70 -7.64
CA ALA A 3 -7.42 -10.12 -6.43
C ALA A 3 -6.07 -9.44 -6.71
N ARG A 4 -5.67 -8.55 -5.81
CA ARG A 4 -4.36 -7.93 -5.80
C ARG A 4 -3.61 -8.33 -4.53
N ILE A 5 -2.39 -8.80 -4.70
CA ILE A 5 -1.43 -9.04 -3.62
C ILE A 5 -0.39 -7.90 -3.63
N TYR A 6 -0.25 -7.16 -2.54
CA TYR A 6 0.65 -6.01 -2.47
C TYR A 6 1.09 -5.71 -1.04
N GLN A 7 2.15 -4.90 -0.87
CA GLN A 7 2.42 -4.25 0.42
C GLN A 7 1.86 -2.82 0.41
N PRO A 8 1.10 -2.40 1.43
CA PRO A 8 0.56 -1.05 1.49
C PRO A 8 1.66 0.02 1.48
N ALA A 9 1.45 1.09 0.70
CA ALA A 9 2.29 2.27 0.75
C ALA A 9 2.12 3.01 2.08
N ARG A 10 3.15 3.75 2.51
CA ARG A 10 3.04 4.66 3.66
C ARG A 10 2.06 5.77 3.31
N ASN A 11 1.18 6.13 4.24
CA ASN A 11 0.38 7.34 4.13
C ASN A 11 1.29 8.57 4.00
N ALA A 12 1.08 9.39 2.96
CA ALA A 12 1.89 10.57 2.70
C ALA A 12 1.92 11.54 3.90
N MET A 13 0.79 11.67 4.60
CA MET A 13 0.58 12.61 5.71
C MET A 13 1.17 12.15 7.04
N THR A 14 1.54 10.87 7.20
CA THR A 14 2.03 10.35 8.49
C THR A 14 3.35 9.60 8.35
N SER A 15 4.31 9.85 9.23
CA SER A 15 5.66 9.25 9.14
C SER A 15 5.73 7.75 9.46
N GLY A 16 4.67 7.17 10.03
CA GLY A 16 4.65 5.80 10.54
C GLY A 16 4.76 4.72 9.45
N MET A 17 5.68 3.76 9.62
CA MET A 17 5.95 2.67 8.67
C MET A 17 5.36 1.32 9.08
N ALA A 18 4.70 1.22 10.24
CA ALA A 18 4.28 -0.08 10.79
C ALA A 18 3.34 -0.86 9.85
N LYS A 19 2.47 -0.15 9.13
CA LYS A 19 1.44 -0.73 8.24
C LYS A 19 1.96 -1.15 6.87
N THR A 20 3.23 -0.90 6.53
CA THR A 20 3.78 -1.17 5.18
C THR A 20 4.49 -2.52 5.08
N ARG A 21 4.63 -3.26 6.19
CA ARG A 21 5.49 -4.46 6.26
C ARG A 21 4.80 -5.75 5.82
N LYS A 22 3.49 -5.86 6.06
CA LYS A 22 2.70 -7.06 5.77
C LYS A 22 2.22 -7.05 4.33
N TRP A 23 2.12 -8.24 3.72
CA TRP A 23 1.48 -8.43 2.44
C TRP A 23 -0.03 -8.48 2.62
N VAL A 24 -0.77 -7.90 1.68
CA VAL A 24 -2.23 -7.82 1.72
C VAL A 24 -2.79 -8.40 0.43
N LEU A 25 -3.73 -9.32 0.56
CA LEU A 25 -4.60 -9.75 -0.53
C LEU A 25 -5.94 -9.02 -0.39
N GLU A 26 -6.32 -8.31 -1.44
CA GLU A 26 -7.57 -7.54 -1.53
C GLU A 26 -8.29 -7.91 -2.83
N TYR A 27 -9.59 -8.19 -2.74
CA TYR A 27 -10.40 -8.51 -3.92
C TYR A 27 -10.71 -7.25 -4.73
N ALA A 28 -10.65 -7.37 -6.05
CA ALA A 28 -11.16 -6.35 -6.94
C ALA A 28 -12.71 -6.39 -6.91
N PRO A 29 -13.38 -5.23 -7.00
CA PRO A 29 -14.84 -5.19 -7.05
C PRO A 29 -15.34 -5.98 -8.26
N ALA A 30 -16.27 -6.92 -8.03
CA ALA A 30 -16.91 -7.69 -9.09
C ALA A 30 -18.11 -6.97 -9.70
N SER A 31 -18.76 -6.08 -8.96
CA SER A 31 -19.87 -5.25 -9.43
C SER A 31 -19.62 -3.76 -9.15
N ALA A 32 -20.25 -2.91 -9.95
CA ALA A 32 -20.24 -1.47 -9.71
C ALA A 32 -21.02 -1.15 -8.42
N ARG A 33 -20.65 -0.04 -7.78
CA ARG A 33 -21.42 0.50 -6.66
C ARG A 33 -22.54 1.36 -7.19
N GLU A 34 -23.69 1.30 -6.54
CA GLU A 34 -24.87 2.07 -6.89
C GLU A 34 -25.20 3.05 -5.77
N VAL A 35 -26.01 4.07 -6.09
CA VAL A 35 -26.50 5.03 -5.10
C VAL A 35 -27.95 4.66 -4.81
N ASP A 36 -28.24 4.42 -3.54
CA ASP A 36 -29.60 4.16 -3.07
C ASP A 36 -30.52 5.37 -3.37
N PRO A 37 -31.69 5.15 -4.00
CA PRO A 37 -32.55 6.24 -4.45
C PRO A 37 -33.28 6.99 -3.32
N LEU A 38 -33.37 6.40 -2.12
CA LEU A 38 -34.11 7.00 -1.01
C LEU A 38 -33.22 7.86 -0.12
N MET A 39 -32.10 7.29 0.33
CA MET A 39 -31.18 7.89 1.32
C MET A 39 -29.87 8.38 0.69
N GLY A 40 -29.57 8.01 -0.55
CA GLY A 40 -28.34 8.41 -1.25
C GLY A 40 -27.08 7.66 -0.78
N TRP A 41 -27.23 6.52 -0.09
CA TRP A 41 -26.10 5.73 0.38
C TRP A 41 -25.46 4.92 -0.75
N THR A 42 -24.14 4.74 -0.67
CA THR A 42 -23.44 3.85 -1.59
C THR A 42 -23.77 2.39 -1.26
N SER A 43 -24.52 1.72 -2.12
CA SER A 43 -24.89 0.31 -2.00
C SER A 43 -24.03 -0.56 -2.91
N SER A 44 -23.85 -1.83 -2.52
CA SER A 44 -23.20 -2.85 -3.34
C SER A 44 -23.68 -4.23 -2.91
N SER A 45 -23.85 -5.12 -3.88
CA SER A 45 -24.12 -6.54 -3.65
C SER A 45 -22.84 -7.36 -3.41
N ASP A 46 -21.66 -6.77 -3.63
CA ASP A 46 -20.36 -7.45 -3.50
C ASP A 46 -19.78 -7.28 -2.08
N THR A 47 -19.88 -8.35 -1.30
CA THR A 47 -19.35 -8.41 0.07
C THR A 47 -17.84 -8.64 0.14
N GLN A 48 -17.24 -9.21 -0.91
CA GLN A 48 -15.83 -9.62 -0.89
C GLN A 48 -14.88 -8.41 -0.89
N THR A 49 -15.34 -7.26 -1.38
CA THR A 49 -14.59 -5.99 -1.33
C THR A 49 -14.26 -5.52 0.10
N GLN A 50 -14.96 -6.04 1.11
CA GLN A 50 -14.73 -5.69 2.51
C GLN A 50 -13.61 -6.53 3.14
N VAL A 51 -13.22 -7.63 2.50
CA VAL A 51 -12.24 -8.59 3.02
C VAL A 51 -10.82 -8.15 2.68
N ARG A 52 -9.97 -8.10 3.70
CA ARG A 52 -8.52 -7.85 3.56
C ARG A 52 -7.75 -8.89 4.35
N LEU A 53 -7.06 -9.77 3.64
CA LEU A 53 -6.23 -10.81 4.25
C LEU A 53 -4.79 -10.31 4.35
N ARG A 54 -4.14 -10.56 5.49
CA ARG A 54 -2.77 -10.13 5.76
C ARG A 54 -1.85 -11.33 5.89
N PHE A 55 -0.70 -11.26 5.25
CA PHE A 55 0.31 -12.31 5.23
C PHE A 55 1.68 -11.75 5.58
N ASP A 56 2.57 -12.63 6.01
CA ASP A 56 3.93 -12.25 6.41
C ASP A 56 4.85 -12.26 5.21
N THR A 57 4.62 -13.21 4.29
CA THR A 57 5.40 -13.38 3.07
C THR A 57 4.54 -13.27 1.80
N LYS A 58 5.20 -13.02 0.66
CA LYS A 58 4.53 -12.98 -0.66
C LYS A 58 4.05 -14.38 -1.04
N GLU A 59 4.86 -15.37 -0.69
CA GLU A 59 4.70 -16.78 -1.00
C GLU A 59 3.46 -17.35 -0.31
N GLU A 60 3.22 -17.00 0.97
CA GLU A 60 1.99 -17.35 1.69
C GLU A 60 0.74 -16.80 1.02
N ALA A 61 0.76 -15.52 0.62
CA ALA A 61 -0.37 -14.90 -0.06
C ALA A 61 -0.66 -15.57 -1.42
N LEU A 62 0.38 -15.90 -2.17
CA LEU A 62 0.27 -16.61 -3.44
C LEU A 62 -0.20 -18.05 -3.27
N HIS A 63 0.25 -18.74 -2.23
CA HIS A 63 -0.20 -20.09 -1.90
C HIS A 63 -1.70 -20.08 -1.56
N TYR A 64 -2.11 -19.17 -0.67
CA TYR A 64 -3.53 -18.99 -0.33
C TYR A 64 -4.38 -18.73 -1.57
N ALA A 65 -3.92 -17.85 -2.48
CA ALA A 65 -4.63 -17.55 -3.70
C ALA A 65 -4.79 -18.79 -4.60
N ARG A 66 -3.74 -19.60 -4.77
CA ARG A 66 -3.81 -20.84 -5.57
C ARG A 66 -4.76 -21.87 -4.97
N GLU A 67 -4.66 -22.13 -3.67
CA GLU A 67 -5.52 -23.10 -2.97
C GLU A 67 -7.01 -22.76 -3.09
N HIS A 68 -7.35 -21.47 -3.10
CA HIS A 68 -8.72 -20.98 -3.17
C HIS A 68 -9.18 -20.64 -4.60
N GLY A 69 -8.36 -20.94 -5.63
CA GLY A 69 -8.69 -20.65 -7.03
C GLY A 69 -8.85 -19.16 -7.36
N ILE A 70 -8.14 -18.29 -6.66
CA ILE A 70 -8.20 -16.83 -6.80
C ILE A 70 -7.16 -16.38 -7.85
N ASP A 71 -7.64 -15.69 -8.90
CA ASP A 71 -6.78 -15.03 -9.90
C ASP A 71 -6.15 -13.77 -9.29
N ALA A 72 -4.95 -13.91 -8.73
CA ALA A 72 -4.26 -12.84 -8.00
C ALA A 72 -3.07 -12.25 -8.77
N GLN A 73 -3.05 -10.93 -8.92
CA GLN A 73 -1.91 -10.20 -9.47
C GLN A 73 -1.03 -9.65 -8.35
N VAL A 74 0.29 -9.83 -8.48
CA VAL A 74 1.25 -9.29 -7.51
C VAL A 74 1.73 -7.92 -7.94
N VAL A 75 1.66 -6.95 -7.03
CA VAL A 75 2.29 -5.65 -7.16
C VAL A 75 3.49 -5.58 -6.23
N GLU A 76 4.68 -5.37 -6.81
CA GLU A 76 5.90 -5.29 -6.02
C GLU A 76 5.96 -4.02 -5.16
N PRO A 77 6.48 -4.12 -3.92
CA PRO A 77 6.56 -2.98 -3.01
C PRO A 77 7.59 -1.95 -3.49
N HIS A 78 7.17 -0.69 -3.58
CA HIS A 78 8.09 0.42 -3.78
C HIS A 78 8.70 0.88 -2.44
N LYS A 79 9.79 0.23 -2.03
CA LYS A 79 10.45 0.51 -0.74
C LYS A 79 11.22 1.83 -0.80
N ARG A 80 11.02 2.68 0.22
CA ARG A 80 11.80 3.92 0.37
C ARG A 80 13.26 3.59 0.64
N LYS A 81 14.18 4.17 -0.13
CA LYS A 81 15.61 4.12 0.18
C LYS A 81 15.90 4.86 1.50
N PRO A 82 16.82 4.35 2.34
CA PRO A 82 17.31 5.11 3.48
C PRO A 82 17.89 6.46 3.02
N ASN A 83 17.54 7.55 3.71
CA ASN A 83 18.17 8.85 3.47
C ASN A 83 19.48 8.88 4.26
N ILE A 84 20.59 8.53 3.60
CA ILE A 84 21.92 8.52 4.19
C ILE A 84 22.57 9.85 3.85
N ARG A 85 22.88 10.65 4.87
CA ARG A 85 23.59 11.93 4.72
C ARG A 85 25.07 11.74 5.04
N PRO A 86 25.98 11.73 4.05
CA PRO A 86 27.40 11.37 4.28
C PRO A 86 28.11 12.26 5.30
N ARG A 87 27.80 13.56 5.33
CA ARG A 87 28.36 14.55 6.26
C ARG A 87 27.40 14.91 7.40
N GLY A 88 26.31 14.14 7.56
CA GLY A 88 25.31 14.31 8.61
C GLY A 88 24.71 15.72 8.67
N TYR A 89 24.58 16.26 9.89
CA TYR A 89 24.12 17.62 10.12
C TYR A 89 25.16 18.69 9.70
N GLY A 90 26.45 18.37 9.66
CA GLY A 90 27.50 19.33 9.25
C GLY A 90 27.40 19.78 7.80
N GLU A 91 26.81 18.95 6.93
CA GLU A 91 26.53 19.26 5.52
C GLU A 91 25.64 20.51 5.31
N ASN A 92 24.92 20.91 6.35
CA ASN A 92 24.04 22.08 6.32
C ASN A 92 24.81 23.39 6.14
N PHE A 93 26.03 23.44 6.68
CA PHE A 93 26.90 24.62 6.73
C PHE A 93 28.17 24.43 5.89
N ALA A 94 28.20 23.42 5.04
CA ALA A 94 29.36 23.09 4.23
C ALA A 94 29.64 24.20 3.20
N THR A 95 30.90 24.64 3.10
CA THR A 95 31.34 25.73 2.22
C THR A 95 31.10 25.42 0.73
N ASP A 96 31.05 24.14 0.37
CA ASP A 96 30.80 23.62 -0.97
C ASP A 96 29.31 23.44 -1.31
N ARG A 97 28.39 23.83 -0.41
CA ARG A 97 26.95 23.72 -0.62
C ARG A 97 26.46 24.76 -1.65
N ARG A 98 25.74 24.31 -2.68
CA ARG A 98 25.26 25.17 -3.79
C ARG A 98 24.15 26.15 -3.42
N GLY A 99 23.44 25.95 -2.32
CA GLY A 99 22.35 26.83 -1.88
C GLY A 99 22.24 26.82 -0.36
N PRO A 100 21.82 27.94 0.26
CA PRO A 100 21.73 28.04 1.71
C PRO A 100 20.78 26.97 2.28
N TRP A 101 21.08 26.48 3.48
CA TRP A 101 20.12 25.67 4.26
C TRP A 101 19.01 26.56 4.83
N THR A 102 19.33 27.82 5.12
CA THR A 102 18.41 28.80 5.70
C THR A 102 17.47 29.34 4.63
N HIS A 103 16.36 29.91 5.11
CA HIS A 103 15.40 30.67 4.31
C HIS A 103 16.07 31.87 3.63
#